data_AF-A0A7Y6UNP9-F1
#
_entry.id   AF-A0A7Y6UNP9-F1
#
_cell.length_a   1.000
_cell.length_b   1.000
_cell.length_c   1.000
_cell.angle_alpha   90.00
_cell.angle_beta   90.00
_cell.angle_gamma   90.00
#
_symmetry.space_group_name_H-M   'P 1'
#
loop_
_entity.id
_entity.type
_entity.pdbx_description
1 polymer ?
#
loop_
_entity_poly.entity_id
_entity_poly.type
_entity_poly.pdbx_seq_one_letter_code
_entity_poly.pdbx_strand_id
1 'polypeptide(L)'
;MTELADMLSTHLKDPEAGWSMGTFGAIAEFHQDAGEALVVDAPAVLCRATERGGVWIDPARLTEIVPVAYEALSPRAHRWSHAVALCLPEGDARRKARAHLTDLGPDEAAIRSGDRGAILFDMGLSLPQCDFCIRTEDVELLEVLRRCVGRSLFEPDNPAMPAILKAHPHRVAVTAIGRVEVFQKIGGPDTGGVSPSGPHTHVLPQVLRSGRTHSANTPIPAGLMPLGSLHPGNPVVGPMGEERAFDAHLHERFQALLQRFGNASTVAIKTDLLAALACDARLQDFAGPNDRFARATVRVALRQQEHLARLSGDDKHLAKVLAWRAVHDRAVDAADTDDEAPGH
;
A
#
# COMPACT_ATOMS: atom_id res chain seq x y z
N MET A 1 3.24 18.76 17.91
CA MET A 1 2.70 17.93 16.82
C MET A 1 2.71 16.49 17.30
N THR A 2 1.77 15.66 16.89
CA THR A 2 1.75 14.24 17.28
C THR A 2 2.91 13.51 16.58
N GLU A 3 3.49 12.51 17.23
CA GLU A 3 4.59 11.69 16.67
C GLU A 3 4.27 11.12 15.29
N LEU A 4 3.01 10.72 15.06
CA LEU A 4 2.52 10.26 13.77
C LEU A 4 2.63 11.36 12.69
N ALA A 5 2.29 12.61 13.02
CA ALA A 5 2.37 13.71 12.06
C ALA A 5 3.82 13.95 11.60
N ASP A 6 4.77 13.91 12.53
CA ASP A 6 6.19 14.07 12.23
C ASP A 6 6.71 12.90 11.38
N MET A 7 6.29 11.66 11.68
CA MET A 7 6.61 10.47 10.89
C MET A 7 6.07 10.58 9.45
N LEU A 8 4.80 10.96 9.28
CA LEU A 8 4.18 11.09 7.96
C LEU A 8 4.81 12.23 7.15
N SER A 9 5.03 13.40 7.77
CA SER A 9 5.68 14.55 7.14
C SER A 9 7.11 14.24 6.69
N THR A 10 7.84 13.44 7.47
CA THR A 10 9.18 12.96 7.11
C THR A 10 9.14 12.06 5.89
N HIS A 11 8.26 11.05 5.86
CA HIS A 11 8.15 10.13 4.73
C HIS A 11 7.54 10.77 3.49
N LEU A 12 6.73 11.82 3.61
CA LEU A 12 6.23 12.56 2.44
C LEU A 12 7.36 13.19 1.65
N LYS A 13 8.45 13.57 2.32
CA LYS A 13 9.65 14.17 1.71
C LYS A 13 10.66 13.13 1.23
N ASP A 14 10.46 11.86 1.57
CA ASP A 14 11.39 10.78 1.26
C ASP A 14 11.11 10.22 -0.14
N PRO A 15 12.03 10.36 -1.11
CA PRO A 15 11.83 9.82 -2.46
C PRO A 15 11.82 8.29 -2.49
N GLU A 16 12.22 7.59 -1.43
CA GLU A 16 12.09 6.13 -1.34
C GLU A 16 10.72 5.69 -0.80
N ALA A 17 9.89 6.63 -0.35
CA ALA A 17 8.57 6.32 0.18
C ALA A 17 7.49 6.32 -0.93
N GLY A 18 6.62 5.32 -0.88
CA GLY A 18 5.38 5.26 -1.63
C GLY A 18 4.16 5.45 -0.73
N TRP A 19 3.04 5.80 -1.33
CA TRP A 19 1.77 6.02 -0.66
C TRP A 19 0.67 5.33 -1.44
N SER A 20 -0.30 4.76 -0.73
CA SER A 20 -1.48 4.18 -1.35
C SER A 20 -2.74 4.46 -0.54
N MET A 21 -3.86 4.61 -1.24
CA MET A 21 -5.19 4.67 -0.63
C MET A 21 -6.18 3.87 -1.47
N GLY A 22 -7.12 3.22 -0.80
CA GLY A 22 -8.10 2.37 -1.47
C GLY A 22 -8.55 1.19 -0.62
N THR A 23 -8.99 0.15 -1.32
CA THR A 23 -9.30 -1.17 -0.75
C THR A 23 -8.49 -2.24 -1.46
N PHE A 24 -8.48 -3.44 -0.89
CA PHE A 24 -8.02 -4.62 -1.59
C PHE A 24 -8.77 -4.82 -2.92
N GLY A 25 -8.04 -4.72 -4.04
CA GLY A 25 -8.60 -4.82 -5.39
C GLY A 25 -9.01 -3.50 -6.05
N ALA A 26 -8.95 -2.35 -5.35
CA ALA A 26 -9.09 -1.03 -5.95
C ALA A 26 -8.22 0.00 -5.20
N ILE A 27 -7.03 0.28 -5.74
CA ILE A 27 -5.99 1.08 -5.07
C ILE A 27 -5.49 2.17 -6.01
N ALA A 28 -5.26 3.36 -5.47
CA ALA A 28 -4.47 4.40 -6.10
C ALA A 28 -3.15 4.58 -5.36
N GLU A 29 -2.07 4.69 -6.12
CA GLU A 29 -0.71 4.81 -5.60
C GLU A 29 -0.09 6.13 -6.03
N PHE A 30 0.68 6.71 -5.11
CA PHE A 30 1.51 7.87 -5.35
C PHE A 30 2.94 7.58 -4.91
N HIS A 31 3.86 7.80 -5.82
CA HIS A 31 5.29 7.78 -5.58
C HIS A 31 5.91 8.93 -6.39
N GLN A 32 6.92 9.56 -5.83
CA GLN A 32 7.66 10.62 -6.49
C GLN A 32 8.99 10.05 -6.97
N ASP A 33 9.23 10.08 -8.27
CA ASP A 33 10.52 9.64 -8.81
C ASP A 33 11.64 10.62 -8.41
N ALA A 34 12.86 10.12 -8.32
CA ALA A 34 14.03 10.96 -8.02
C ALA A 34 14.15 12.11 -9.04
N GLY A 35 14.17 13.35 -8.53
CA GLY A 35 14.25 14.56 -9.35
C GLY A 35 12.94 15.03 -9.96
N GLU A 36 11.81 14.33 -9.73
CA GLU A 36 10.50 14.77 -10.20
C GLU A 36 10.07 16.06 -9.48
N ALA A 37 9.66 17.05 -10.28
CA ALA A 37 9.25 18.36 -9.77
C ALA A 37 7.90 18.26 -9.03
N LEU A 38 7.81 18.97 -7.91
CA LEU A 38 6.58 19.11 -7.14
C LEU A 38 5.75 20.28 -7.67
N VAL A 39 4.48 20.02 -7.94
CA VAL A 39 3.48 21.05 -8.26
C VAL A 39 2.76 21.52 -6.99
N VAL A 40 2.75 20.68 -5.96
CA VAL A 40 2.31 21.00 -4.60
C VAL A 40 3.33 20.41 -3.64
N ASP A 41 3.89 21.24 -2.76
CA ASP A 41 4.73 20.80 -1.63
C ASP A 41 4.28 21.52 -0.35
N ALA A 42 3.35 20.88 0.37
CA ALA A 42 2.78 21.41 1.60
C ALA A 42 2.80 20.34 2.71
N PRO A 43 3.98 19.88 3.13
CA PRO A 43 4.12 18.78 4.10
C PRO A 43 3.59 19.16 5.49
N ALA A 44 3.49 20.45 5.82
CA ALA A 44 2.89 20.92 7.07
C ALA A 44 1.38 20.60 7.16
N VAL A 45 0.71 20.42 6.02
CA VAL A 45 -0.68 19.97 5.92
C VAL A 45 -0.77 18.59 5.24
N LEU A 46 0.33 17.84 5.27
CA LEU A 46 0.48 16.48 4.74
C LEU A 46 -0.01 16.32 3.29
N CYS A 47 0.35 17.28 2.43
CA CYS A 47 -0.04 17.31 1.03
C CYS A 47 1.18 17.43 0.12
N ARG A 48 1.29 16.55 -0.88
CA ARG A 48 2.27 16.64 -1.97
C ARG A 48 1.69 16.16 -3.28
N ALA A 49 2.11 16.77 -4.38
CA ALA A 49 1.78 16.33 -5.72
C ALA A 49 2.89 16.66 -6.71
N THR A 50 2.95 15.85 -7.76
CA THR A 50 3.70 16.07 -8.99
C THR A 50 2.71 16.24 -10.14
N GLU A 51 3.20 16.41 -11.37
CA GLU A 51 2.34 16.40 -12.56
C GLU A 51 1.63 15.06 -12.80
N ARG A 52 2.11 13.97 -12.18
CA ARG A 52 1.63 12.60 -12.42
C ARG A 52 0.65 12.09 -11.36
N GLY A 53 0.70 12.63 -10.15
CA GLY A 53 -0.22 12.25 -9.07
C GLY A 53 -0.01 13.07 -7.81
N GLY A 54 -0.77 12.77 -6.77
CA GLY A 54 -0.61 13.40 -5.46
C GLY A 54 -1.21 12.60 -4.32
N VAL A 55 -0.77 12.93 -3.11
CA VAL A 55 -1.29 12.37 -1.86
C VAL A 55 -1.61 13.51 -0.89
N TRP A 56 -2.74 13.38 -0.22
CA TRP A 56 -3.12 14.24 0.89
C TRP A 56 -3.68 13.40 2.03
N ILE A 57 -3.18 13.63 3.24
CA ILE A 57 -3.72 13.05 4.48
C ILE A 57 -4.33 14.19 5.27
N ASP A 58 -5.59 14.04 5.68
CA ASP A 58 -6.33 15.07 6.42
C ASP A 58 -5.73 15.26 7.83
N PRO A 59 -5.13 16.43 8.13
CA PRO A 59 -4.57 16.70 9.45
C PRO A 59 -5.59 16.60 10.58
N ALA A 60 -6.88 16.85 10.30
CA ALA A 60 -7.94 16.77 11.30
C ALA A 60 -8.19 15.35 11.80
N ARG A 61 -7.87 14.33 10.98
CA ARG A 61 -8.08 12.91 11.32
C ARG A 61 -6.87 12.27 12.00
N LEU A 62 -5.73 12.95 12.08
CA LEU A 62 -4.45 12.38 12.54
C LEU A 62 -4.51 11.73 13.92
N THR A 63 -5.28 12.31 14.85
CA THR A 63 -5.40 11.79 16.22
C THR A 63 -6.23 10.52 16.32
N GLU A 64 -7.03 10.22 15.29
CA GLU A 64 -7.88 9.01 15.23
C GLU A 64 -7.16 7.85 14.54
N ILE A 65 -6.13 8.14 13.73
CA ILE A 65 -5.40 7.13 12.95
C ILE A 65 -4.64 6.19 13.89
N VAL A 66 -4.87 4.89 13.70
CA VAL A 66 -4.11 3.81 14.32
C VAL A 66 -3.11 3.27 13.27
N PRO A 67 -1.82 3.65 13.34
CA PRO A 67 -0.81 3.10 12.45
C PRO A 67 -0.48 1.65 12.84
N VAL A 68 -0.36 0.78 11.84
CA VAL A 68 0.02 -0.63 11.99
C VAL A 68 1.17 -0.96 11.05
N ALA A 69 2.40 -1.02 11.59
CA ALA A 69 3.57 -1.44 10.85
C ALA A 69 3.62 -2.97 10.73
N TYR A 70 3.93 -3.48 9.55
CA TYR A 70 4.01 -4.92 9.33
C TYR A 70 5.01 -5.29 8.24
N GLU A 71 5.45 -6.54 8.29
CA GLU A 71 6.24 -7.19 7.25
C GLU A 71 5.43 -8.39 6.74
N ALA A 72 5.49 -8.64 5.43
CA ALA A 72 4.83 -9.78 4.82
C ALA A 72 5.82 -10.60 3.96
N LEU A 73 5.56 -11.90 3.93
CA LEU A 73 6.43 -12.85 3.28
C LEU A 73 6.35 -12.69 1.75
N SER A 74 7.51 -12.63 1.09
CA SER A 74 7.59 -12.74 -0.37
C SER A 74 7.70 -14.21 -0.81
N PRO A 75 7.14 -14.59 -1.97
CA PRO A 75 7.47 -15.87 -2.62
C PRO A 75 8.98 -16.00 -2.92
N ARG A 76 9.67 -14.88 -3.17
CA ARG A 76 11.13 -14.86 -3.39
C ARG A 76 11.84 -14.93 -2.04
N ALA A 77 12.62 -15.99 -1.84
CA ALA A 77 13.21 -16.34 -0.55
C ALA A 77 14.21 -15.30 0.01
N HIS A 78 14.71 -14.38 -0.82
CA HIS A 78 15.61 -13.29 -0.42
C HIS A 78 14.88 -11.95 -0.19
N ARG A 79 13.55 -11.92 -0.34
CA ARG A 79 12.72 -10.70 -0.25
C ARG A 79 11.63 -10.80 0.82
N TRP A 80 11.08 -9.66 1.15
CA TRP A 80 9.84 -9.45 1.92
C TRP A 80 9.26 -8.09 1.53
N SER A 81 7.96 -7.90 1.76
CA SER A 81 7.34 -6.59 1.69
C SER A 81 7.16 -6.02 3.09
N HIS A 82 7.04 -4.70 3.18
CA HIS A 82 6.79 -4.01 4.43
C HIS A 82 5.94 -2.77 4.20
N ALA A 83 5.17 -2.35 5.20
CA ALA A 83 4.36 -1.13 5.11
C ALA A 83 3.90 -0.69 6.50
N VAL A 84 3.38 0.54 6.56
CA VAL A 84 2.61 1.06 7.68
C VAL A 84 1.18 1.32 7.20
N ALA A 85 0.24 0.45 7.59
CA ALA A 85 -1.17 0.66 7.31
C ALA A 85 -1.72 1.76 8.23
N LEU A 86 -2.44 2.71 7.65
CA LEU A 86 -3.11 3.80 8.35
C LEU A 86 -4.58 3.40 8.53
N CYS A 87 -4.93 2.99 9.74
CA CYS A 87 -6.23 2.41 10.03
C CYS A 87 -7.11 3.36 10.85
N LEU A 88 -8.42 3.15 10.79
CA LEU A 88 -9.39 3.69 11.75
C LEU A 88 -10.23 2.54 12.32
N PRO A 89 -10.88 2.71 13.48
CA PRO A 89 -11.97 1.84 13.91
C PRO A 89 -13.03 1.71 12.80
N GLU A 90 -13.59 0.52 12.60
CA GLU A 90 -14.49 0.26 11.46
C GLU A 90 -15.68 1.24 11.35
N GLY A 91 -16.21 1.73 12.47
CA GLY A 91 -17.30 2.70 12.48
C GLY A 91 -16.93 4.05 11.86
N ASP A 92 -15.69 4.49 12.08
CA ASP A 92 -15.17 5.80 11.66
C ASP A 92 -14.49 5.75 10.29
N ALA A 93 -14.15 4.54 9.84
CA ALA A 93 -13.50 4.25 8.57
C ALA A 93 -14.46 4.27 7.37
N ARG A 94 -15.74 3.96 7.60
CA ARG A 94 -16.69 3.67 6.53
C ARG A 94 -17.01 4.88 5.66
N ARG A 95 -17.08 4.61 4.36
CA ARG A 95 -17.54 5.51 3.31
C ARG A 95 -18.96 5.14 2.88
N LYS A 96 -19.45 5.77 1.81
CA LYS A 96 -20.85 5.61 1.37
C LYS A 96 -21.12 4.28 0.69
N ALA A 97 -20.07 3.57 0.24
CA ALA A 97 -20.17 2.25 -0.40
C ALA A 97 -21.22 2.22 -1.52
N ARG A 98 -21.22 3.24 -2.38
CA ARG A 98 -22.19 3.36 -3.47
C ARG A 98 -22.05 2.18 -4.42
N ALA A 99 -23.17 1.64 -4.90
CA ALA A 99 -23.20 0.48 -5.80
C ALA A 99 -23.38 0.85 -7.28
N HIS A 100 -23.49 2.15 -7.57
CA HIS A 100 -23.78 2.68 -8.89
C HIS A 100 -22.93 3.91 -9.16
N LEU A 101 -22.67 4.16 -10.45
CA LEU A 101 -22.03 5.39 -10.89
C LEU A 101 -22.81 6.60 -10.35
N THR A 102 -22.13 7.47 -9.61
CA THR A 102 -22.77 8.60 -8.92
C THR A 102 -22.02 9.89 -9.20
N ASP A 103 -22.73 10.90 -9.70
CA ASP A 103 -22.21 12.28 -9.83
C ASP A 103 -22.10 12.90 -8.44
N LEU A 104 -20.90 13.37 -8.08
CA LEU A 104 -20.61 14.02 -6.80
C LEU A 104 -20.46 15.53 -6.93
N GLY A 105 -20.61 16.09 -8.13
CA GLY A 105 -20.38 17.50 -8.43
C GLY A 105 -18.90 17.86 -8.54
N PRO A 106 -18.57 19.17 -8.51
CA PRO A 106 -17.20 19.67 -8.57
C PRO A 106 -16.31 19.12 -7.45
N ASP A 107 -15.06 18.78 -7.77
CA ASP A 107 -14.09 18.27 -6.79
C ASP A 107 -13.37 19.40 -6.03
N GLU A 108 -14.08 20.14 -5.20
CA GLU A 108 -13.51 21.28 -4.43
C GLU A 108 -12.30 20.89 -3.56
N ALA A 109 -12.21 19.60 -3.20
CA ALA A 109 -11.13 19.02 -2.41
C ALA A 109 -9.91 18.56 -3.24
N ALA A 110 -9.89 18.82 -4.56
CA ALA A 110 -8.77 18.42 -5.42
C ALA A 110 -7.43 19.02 -4.93
N ILE A 111 -6.39 18.17 -4.96
CA ILE A 111 -5.04 18.54 -4.51
C ILE A 111 -4.49 19.69 -5.35
N ARG A 112 -4.58 19.59 -6.68
CA ARG A 112 -4.22 20.67 -7.59
C ARG A 112 -5.39 21.66 -7.67
N SER A 113 -5.12 22.94 -7.48
CA SER A 113 -6.15 23.99 -7.53
C SER A 113 -6.87 24.03 -8.88
N GLY A 114 -6.15 23.78 -9.98
CA GLY A 114 -6.72 23.75 -11.33
C GLY A 114 -7.74 22.62 -11.55
N ASP A 115 -7.68 21.56 -10.76
CA ASP A 115 -8.58 20.41 -10.88
C ASP A 115 -9.92 20.61 -10.14
N ARG A 116 -10.07 21.65 -9.31
CA ARG A 116 -11.20 21.80 -8.38
C ARG A 116 -12.56 22.05 -9.05
N GLY A 117 -12.54 22.53 -10.29
CA GLY A 117 -13.76 22.75 -11.08
C GLY A 117 -14.24 21.51 -11.84
N ALA A 118 -13.40 20.49 -11.98
CA ALA A 118 -13.75 19.27 -12.71
C ALA A 118 -14.75 18.42 -11.90
N ILE A 119 -15.59 17.67 -12.60
CA ILE A 119 -16.66 16.90 -11.97
C ILE A 119 -16.13 15.55 -11.51
N LEU A 120 -16.44 15.19 -10.26
CA LEU A 120 -16.08 13.93 -9.63
C LEU A 120 -17.24 12.94 -9.73
N PHE A 121 -16.93 11.71 -10.13
CA PHE A 121 -17.88 10.60 -10.13
C PHE A 121 -17.35 9.44 -9.29
N ASP A 122 -18.15 8.95 -8.36
CA ASP A 122 -17.91 7.65 -7.69
C ASP A 122 -18.23 6.53 -8.67
N MET A 123 -17.29 5.60 -8.87
CA MET A 123 -17.44 4.48 -9.81
C MET A 123 -18.48 3.43 -9.37
N GLY A 124 -18.99 3.51 -8.13
CA GLY A 124 -20.04 2.61 -7.67
C GLY A 124 -19.56 1.20 -7.35
N LEU A 125 -18.32 1.07 -6.87
CA LEU A 125 -17.66 -0.22 -6.64
C LEU A 125 -18.10 -0.92 -5.34
N SER A 126 -19.06 -0.36 -4.59
CA SER A 126 -19.57 -0.89 -3.31
C SER A 126 -18.49 -1.07 -2.23
N LEU A 127 -17.49 -0.19 -2.22
CA LEU A 127 -16.33 -0.32 -1.34
C LEU A 127 -16.63 0.30 0.02
N PRO A 128 -16.47 -0.44 1.13
CA PRO A 128 -16.84 0.07 2.44
C PRO A 128 -15.91 1.18 2.94
N GLN A 129 -14.65 1.25 2.48
CA GLN A 129 -13.64 2.16 3.04
C GLN A 129 -13.09 3.21 2.07
N CYS A 130 -13.51 3.16 0.80
CA CYS A 130 -12.99 4.04 -0.25
C CYS A 130 -14.11 4.45 -1.20
N ASP A 131 -14.27 5.75 -1.48
CA ASP A 131 -14.96 6.18 -2.69
C ASP A 131 -13.90 6.21 -3.80
N PHE A 132 -13.95 5.23 -4.71
CA PHE A 132 -13.00 5.15 -5.82
C PHE A 132 -13.59 5.88 -7.01
N CYS A 133 -13.03 7.04 -7.32
CA CYS A 133 -13.64 8.03 -8.19
C CYS A 133 -12.82 8.27 -9.46
N ILE A 134 -13.49 8.84 -10.45
CA ILE A 134 -12.87 9.49 -11.61
C ILE A 134 -13.24 10.98 -11.61
N ARG A 135 -12.32 11.82 -12.10
CA ARG A 135 -12.52 13.26 -12.23
C ARG A 135 -12.26 13.70 -13.66
N THR A 136 -13.17 14.48 -14.23
CA THR A 136 -13.04 14.93 -15.62
C THR A 136 -13.73 16.27 -15.88
N GLU A 137 -13.17 17.02 -16.82
CA GLU A 137 -13.77 18.19 -17.47
C GLU A 137 -14.06 17.93 -18.96
N ASP A 138 -13.72 16.72 -19.46
CA ASP A 138 -13.95 16.32 -20.84
C ASP A 138 -15.46 16.25 -21.12
N VAL A 139 -15.92 17.09 -22.04
CA VAL A 139 -17.34 17.26 -22.35
C VAL A 139 -17.98 15.96 -22.87
N GLU A 140 -17.28 15.21 -23.73
CA GLU A 140 -17.80 13.96 -24.28
C GLU A 140 -17.93 12.88 -23.19
N LEU A 141 -16.92 12.76 -22.34
CA LEU A 141 -16.96 11.83 -21.20
C LEU A 141 -18.07 12.23 -20.21
N LEU A 142 -18.22 13.52 -19.89
CA LEU A 142 -19.27 14.01 -19.00
C LEU A 142 -20.67 13.64 -19.51
N GLU A 143 -20.94 13.77 -20.80
CA GLU A 143 -22.21 13.37 -21.41
C GLU A 143 -22.48 11.86 -21.28
N VAL A 144 -21.46 11.02 -21.46
CA VAL A 144 -21.58 9.57 -21.27
C VAL A 144 -21.83 9.23 -19.79
N LEU A 145 -21.03 9.78 -18.88
CA LEU A 145 -21.13 9.48 -17.45
C LEU A 145 -22.48 9.91 -16.88
N ARG A 146 -22.96 11.13 -17.20
CA ARG A 146 -24.27 11.63 -16.74
C ARG A 146 -25.43 10.76 -17.21
N ARG A 147 -25.38 10.23 -18.44
CA ARG A 147 -26.38 9.28 -18.93
C ARG A 147 -26.34 7.92 -18.22
N CYS A 148 -25.21 7.58 -17.60
CA CYS A 148 -25.01 6.31 -16.90
C CYS A 148 -25.15 6.42 -15.37
N VAL A 149 -25.42 7.61 -14.82
CA VAL A 149 -25.63 7.80 -13.38
C VAL A 149 -26.78 6.91 -12.90
N GLY A 150 -26.58 6.25 -11.75
CA GLY A 150 -27.53 5.29 -11.18
C GLY A 150 -27.42 3.87 -11.73
N ARG A 151 -26.54 3.63 -12.72
CA ARG A 151 -26.26 2.29 -13.25
C ARG A 151 -24.95 1.73 -12.70
N SER A 152 -24.85 0.41 -12.61
CA SER A 152 -23.58 -0.25 -12.27
C SER A 152 -22.63 -0.18 -13.48
N LEU A 153 -21.34 0.10 -13.25
CA LEU A 153 -20.33 0.05 -14.32
C LEU A 153 -20.10 -1.35 -14.89
N PHE A 154 -20.50 -2.40 -14.14
CA PHE A 154 -20.39 -3.79 -14.57
C PHE A 154 -21.67 -4.32 -15.23
N GLU A 155 -22.71 -3.49 -15.36
CA GLU A 155 -23.91 -3.84 -16.11
C GLU A 155 -23.55 -4.07 -17.60
N PRO A 156 -24.11 -5.10 -18.26
CA PRO A 156 -23.96 -5.28 -19.69
C PRO A 156 -24.34 -4.03 -20.49
N ASP A 157 -23.65 -3.79 -21.60
CA ASP A 157 -23.91 -2.65 -22.51
C ASP A 157 -23.83 -1.26 -21.86
N ASN A 158 -23.18 -1.12 -20.70
CA ASN A 158 -22.89 0.18 -20.11
C ASN A 158 -21.72 0.85 -20.86
N PRO A 159 -21.92 1.99 -21.54
CA PRO A 159 -20.88 2.65 -22.33
C PRO A 159 -19.83 3.39 -21.49
N ALA A 160 -20.04 3.51 -20.18
CA ALA A 160 -19.17 4.30 -19.31
C ALA A 160 -17.73 3.76 -19.27
N MET A 161 -17.54 2.45 -19.13
CA MET A 161 -16.18 1.92 -19.00
C MET A 161 -15.30 2.11 -20.24
N PRO A 162 -15.77 1.77 -21.46
CA PRO A 162 -15.03 2.10 -22.67
C PRO A 162 -14.71 3.59 -22.81
N ALA A 163 -15.65 4.48 -22.43
CA ALA A 163 -15.42 5.92 -22.48
C ALA A 163 -14.35 6.38 -21.47
N ILE A 164 -14.36 5.84 -20.25
CA ILE A 164 -13.35 6.11 -19.22
C ILE A 164 -11.95 5.68 -19.70
N LEU A 165 -11.84 4.46 -20.26
CA LEU A 165 -10.55 3.95 -20.75
C LEU A 165 -9.99 4.82 -21.89
N LYS A 166 -10.85 5.27 -22.80
CA LYS A 166 -10.47 6.15 -23.93
C LYS A 166 -10.03 7.54 -23.47
N ALA A 167 -10.74 8.13 -22.52
CA ALA A 167 -10.50 9.51 -22.08
C ALA A 167 -9.39 9.64 -21.03
N HIS A 168 -9.01 8.54 -20.37
CA HIS A 168 -8.02 8.53 -19.28
C HIS A 168 -8.25 9.63 -18.22
N PRO A 169 -9.46 9.75 -17.63
CA PRO A 169 -9.70 10.77 -16.61
C PRO A 169 -8.77 10.59 -15.42
N HIS A 170 -8.61 11.66 -14.63
CA HIS A 170 -7.90 11.56 -13.36
C HIS A 170 -8.63 10.54 -12.46
N ARG A 171 -7.89 9.70 -11.74
CA ARG A 171 -8.46 8.77 -10.76
C ARG A 171 -8.18 9.29 -9.36
N VAL A 172 -9.17 9.16 -8.48
CA VAL A 172 -9.11 9.70 -7.13
C VAL A 172 -9.63 8.64 -6.16
N ALA A 173 -8.74 8.09 -5.33
CA ALA A 173 -9.16 7.22 -4.22
C ALA A 173 -9.37 8.09 -2.98
N VAL A 174 -10.61 8.24 -2.53
CA VAL A 174 -10.96 9.03 -1.34
C VAL A 174 -11.30 8.10 -0.19
N THR A 175 -10.61 8.24 0.93
CA THR A 175 -10.92 7.51 2.16
C THR A 175 -11.29 8.46 3.29
N ALA A 176 -11.57 7.93 4.48
CA ALA A 176 -11.91 8.76 5.62
C ALA A 176 -10.70 9.59 6.13
N ILE A 177 -9.46 9.25 5.76
CA ILE A 177 -8.24 9.92 6.23
C ILE A 177 -7.58 10.82 5.17
N GLY A 178 -8.13 10.91 3.96
CA GLY A 178 -7.53 11.70 2.88
C GLY A 178 -7.78 11.13 1.50
N ARG A 179 -6.88 11.40 0.57
CA ARG A 179 -6.94 10.89 -0.80
C ARG A 179 -5.58 10.68 -1.46
N VAL A 180 -5.57 9.79 -2.45
CA VAL A 180 -4.53 9.71 -3.48
C VAL A 180 -5.18 10.03 -4.83
N GLU A 181 -4.51 10.87 -5.61
CA GLU A 181 -4.93 11.29 -6.95
C GLU A 181 -3.89 10.85 -7.98
N VAL A 182 -4.36 10.40 -9.14
CA VAL A 182 -3.52 9.94 -10.23
C VAL A 182 -3.93 10.61 -11.53
N PHE A 183 -2.95 11.23 -12.19
CA PHE A 183 -3.13 12.05 -13.39
C PHE A 183 -2.60 11.38 -14.66
N GLN A 184 -1.78 10.33 -14.51
CA GLN A 184 -1.22 9.57 -15.64
C GLN A 184 -2.28 8.82 -16.44
N LYS A 185 -1.96 8.35 -17.64
CA LYS A 185 -2.89 7.49 -18.40
C LYS A 185 -3.23 6.19 -17.66
N ILE A 186 -4.40 5.64 -17.96
CA ILE A 186 -4.79 4.30 -17.52
C ILE A 186 -4.04 3.28 -18.38
N GLY A 187 -3.50 2.23 -17.75
CA GLY A 187 -2.87 1.12 -18.46
C GLY A 187 -3.84 0.47 -19.46
N GLY A 188 -3.38 0.23 -20.69
CA GLY A 188 -4.20 -0.33 -21.75
C GLY A 188 -3.50 -0.29 -23.11
N PRO A 189 -4.22 -0.52 -24.22
CA PRO A 189 -3.64 -0.54 -25.57
C PRO A 189 -2.80 0.73 -25.88
N ASP A 190 -3.27 1.89 -25.44
CA ASP A 190 -2.62 3.19 -25.67
C ASP A 190 -1.31 3.38 -24.88
N THR A 191 -1.02 2.50 -23.93
CA THR A 191 0.21 2.47 -23.13
C THR A 191 1.04 1.21 -23.37
N GLY A 192 0.76 0.45 -24.44
CA GLY A 192 1.44 -0.81 -24.73
C GLY A 192 1.00 -1.97 -23.84
N GLY A 193 -0.19 -1.87 -23.24
CA GLY A 193 -0.80 -2.91 -22.40
C GLY A 193 -0.36 -2.88 -20.93
N VAL A 194 0.50 -1.94 -20.54
CA VAL A 194 1.03 -1.83 -19.17
C VAL A 194 0.73 -0.47 -18.55
N SER A 195 0.53 -0.42 -17.24
CA SER A 195 0.44 0.86 -16.51
C SER A 195 1.78 1.60 -16.60
N PRO A 196 1.77 2.93 -16.83
CA PRO A 196 3.00 3.74 -16.76
C PRO A 196 3.68 3.62 -15.39
N SER A 197 5.00 3.79 -15.36
CA SER A 197 5.75 3.89 -14.09
C SER A 197 5.34 5.13 -13.29
N GLY A 198 5.52 5.09 -11.97
CA GLY A 198 5.10 6.15 -11.05
C GLY A 198 3.62 6.03 -10.64
N PRO A 199 2.93 7.14 -10.30
CA PRO A 199 1.55 7.09 -9.80
C PRO A 199 0.58 6.38 -10.75
N HIS A 200 -0.09 5.33 -10.30
CA HIS A 200 -1.05 4.57 -11.10
C HIS A 200 -2.16 4.00 -10.21
N THR A 201 -3.13 3.36 -10.86
CA THR A 201 -4.28 2.75 -10.19
C THR A 201 -4.45 1.31 -10.61
N HIS A 202 -4.85 0.46 -9.68
CA HIS A 202 -5.25 -0.92 -9.95
C HIS A 202 -6.72 -1.09 -9.61
N VAL A 203 -7.50 -1.64 -10.54
CA VAL A 203 -8.86 -2.12 -10.27
C VAL A 203 -8.92 -3.56 -10.76
N LEU A 204 -9.05 -4.50 -9.82
CA LEU A 204 -8.99 -5.94 -10.06
C LEU A 204 -10.34 -6.55 -9.68
N PRO A 205 -11.28 -6.70 -10.65
CA PRO A 205 -12.63 -7.19 -10.36
C PRO A 205 -12.66 -8.56 -9.66
N GLN A 206 -11.67 -9.41 -9.92
CA GLN A 206 -11.58 -10.72 -9.26
C GLN A 206 -11.32 -10.61 -7.76
N VAL A 207 -10.43 -9.70 -7.37
CA VAL A 207 -10.08 -9.43 -5.97
C VAL A 207 -11.25 -8.73 -5.26
N LEU A 208 -11.89 -7.77 -5.93
CA LEU A 208 -13.06 -7.06 -5.40
C LEU A 208 -14.22 -8.01 -5.04
N ARG A 209 -14.44 -9.07 -5.83
CA ARG A 209 -15.47 -10.09 -5.53
C ARG A 209 -15.25 -10.83 -4.22
N SER A 210 -14.02 -10.82 -3.67
CA SER A 210 -13.78 -11.42 -2.35
C SER A 210 -14.42 -10.61 -1.21
N GLY A 211 -14.78 -9.34 -1.44
CA GLY A 211 -15.39 -8.47 -0.43
C GLY A 211 -14.47 -8.10 0.74
N ARG A 212 -13.20 -8.50 0.68
CA ARG A 212 -12.21 -8.20 1.72
C ARG A 212 -11.74 -6.75 1.61
N THR A 213 -11.46 -6.15 2.76
CA THR A 213 -10.95 -4.78 2.85
C THR A 213 -9.42 -4.73 2.67
N HIS A 214 -8.71 -5.81 3.02
CA HIS A 214 -7.27 -6.01 2.89
C HIS A 214 -6.96 -7.48 2.60
N SER A 215 -5.73 -7.77 2.13
CA SER A 215 -5.28 -9.16 1.93
C SER A 215 -5.34 -9.92 3.26
N ALA A 216 -5.62 -11.22 3.18
CA ALA A 216 -5.54 -12.12 4.34
C ALA A 216 -4.11 -12.24 4.91
N ASN A 217 -3.11 -11.69 4.21
CA ASN A 217 -1.70 -11.71 4.59
C ASN A 217 -1.26 -10.42 5.31
N THR A 218 -2.13 -9.41 5.35
CA THR A 218 -1.87 -8.16 6.07
C THR A 218 -2.41 -8.31 7.50
N PRO A 219 -1.56 -8.25 8.54
CA PRO A 219 -1.95 -8.50 9.93
C PRO A 219 -2.63 -7.28 10.57
N ILE A 220 -3.76 -6.83 10.00
CA ILE A 220 -4.57 -5.75 10.58
C ILE A 220 -5.33 -6.31 11.80
N PRO A 221 -5.22 -5.67 12.99
CA PRO A 221 -5.99 -6.07 14.16
C PRO A 221 -7.51 -6.03 13.92
N ALA A 222 -8.24 -6.94 14.56
CA ALA A 222 -9.70 -6.98 14.49
C ALA A 222 -10.32 -5.65 14.96
N GLY A 223 -11.37 -5.19 14.28
CA GLY A 223 -12.05 -3.92 14.56
C GLY A 223 -11.38 -2.69 13.94
N LEU A 224 -10.24 -2.85 13.28
CA LEU A 224 -9.61 -1.81 12.48
C LEU A 224 -9.80 -2.07 10.99
N MET A 225 -9.89 -0.97 10.23
CA MET A 225 -10.03 -0.98 8.78
C MET A 225 -8.92 -0.12 8.17
N PRO A 226 -8.08 -0.67 7.26
CA PRO A 226 -7.01 0.09 6.63
C PRO A 226 -7.60 0.99 5.54
N LEU A 227 -7.15 2.25 5.53
CA LEU A 227 -7.63 3.29 4.61
C LEU A 227 -6.54 3.77 3.65
N GLY A 228 -5.30 3.68 4.09
CA GLY A 228 -4.13 3.94 3.26
C GLY A 228 -2.92 3.23 3.82
N SER A 229 -1.83 3.23 3.07
CA SER A 229 -0.55 2.71 3.54
C SER A 229 0.58 3.66 3.12
N LEU A 230 1.49 3.86 4.06
CA LEU A 230 2.84 4.32 3.77
C LEU A 230 3.69 3.08 3.44
N HIS A 231 4.46 3.16 2.36
CA HIS A 231 5.41 2.16 1.92
C HIS A 231 6.83 2.74 2.02
N PRO A 232 7.53 2.64 3.17
CA PRO A 232 8.89 3.15 3.29
C PRO A 232 9.86 2.40 2.36
N GLY A 233 10.99 3.02 2.04
CA GLY A 233 12.05 2.38 1.23
C GLY A 233 12.40 0.97 1.72
N ASN A 234 12.42 0.01 0.79
CA ASN A 234 12.72 -1.38 1.11
C ASN A 234 14.23 -1.66 0.97
N PRO A 235 14.83 -2.42 1.89
CA PRO A 235 16.28 -2.62 1.86
C PRO A 235 16.75 -3.59 0.77
N VAL A 236 15.87 -4.37 0.14
CA VAL A 236 16.24 -5.35 -0.91
C VAL A 236 15.48 -5.18 -2.22
N VAL A 237 14.47 -4.31 -2.24
CA VAL A 237 13.67 -4.00 -3.43
C VAL A 237 13.68 -2.49 -3.64
N GLY A 238 13.96 -2.04 -4.86
CA GLY A 238 13.86 -0.62 -5.20
C GLY A 238 12.43 -0.19 -5.55
N PRO A 239 12.21 1.12 -5.78
CA PRO A 239 10.88 1.69 -6.01
C PRO A 239 10.12 1.10 -7.20
N MET A 240 10.82 0.53 -8.19
CA MET A 240 10.22 -0.06 -9.38
C MET A 240 10.17 -1.61 -9.31
N GLY A 241 10.34 -2.18 -8.11
CA GLY A 241 10.31 -3.64 -7.90
C GLY A 241 11.62 -4.36 -8.22
N GLU A 242 12.64 -3.61 -8.67
CA GLU A 242 13.96 -4.13 -9.02
C GLU A 242 14.72 -4.61 -7.79
N GLU A 243 15.63 -5.57 -7.98
CA GLU A 243 16.54 -5.97 -6.90
C GLU A 243 17.58 -4.89 -6.67
N ARG A 244 17.90 -4.68 -5.39
CA ARG A 244 19.05 -3.87 -4.99
C ARG A 244 19.92 -4.64 -4.02
N ALA A 245 21.17 -4.18 -3.90
CA ALA A 245 22.02 -4.60 -2.80
C ALA A 245 21.36 -4.24 -1.47
N PHE A 246 21.54 -5.10 -0.46
CA PHE A 246 20.93 -4.90 0.85
C PHE A 246 21.36 -3.56 1.47
N ASP A 247 20.40 -2.69 1.73
CA ASP A 247 20.61 -1.41 2.40
C ASP A 247 20.30 -1.52 3.90
N ALA A 248 21.34 -1.54 4.72
CA ALA A 248 21.20 -1.65 6.17
C ALA A 248 20.49 -0.45 6.80
N HIS A 249 20.63 0.75 6.22
CA HIS A 249 20.00 1.96 6.76
C HIS A 249 18.48 1.93 6.53
N LEU A 250 18.02 1.53 5.35
CA LEU A 250 16.59 1.33 5.08
C LEU A 250 16.00 0.22 5.97
N HIS A 251 16.78 -0.84 6.21
CA HIS A 251 16.38 -1.90 7.13
C HIS A 251 16.18 -1.36 8.55
N GLU A 252 17.18 -0.68 9.11
CA GLU A 252 17.12 -0.08 10.46
C GLU A 252 15.96 0.90 10.61
N ARG A 253 15.76 1.78 9.62
CA ARG A 253 14.63 2.72 9.60
C ARG A 253 13.29 2.01 9.70
N PHE A 254 13.09 0.94 8.93
CA PHE A 254 11.85 0.18 9.02
C PHE A 254 11.73 -0.60 10.33
N GLN A 255 12.82 -1.14 10.86
CA GLN A 255 12.79 -1.81 12.18
C GLN A 255 12.35 -0.85 13.30
N ALA A 256 12.74 0.42 13.24
CA ALA A 256 12.26 1.44 14.17
C ALA A 256 10.73 1.66 14.06
N LEU A 257 10.19 1.70 12.84
CA LEU A 257 8.74 1.78 12.61
C LEU A 257 8.02 0.54 13.12
N LEU A 258 8.56 -0.66 12.85
CA LEU A 258 7.99 -1.92 13.32
C LEU A 258 7.99 -2.02 14.85
N GLN A 259 9.07 -1.60 15.51
CA GLN A 259 9.14 -1.57 16.97
C GLN A 259 8.11 -0.60 17.56
N ARG A 260 7.83 0.51 16.87
CA ARG A 260 6.94 1.56 17.37
C ARG A 260 5.46 1.31 17.10
N PHE A 261 5.14 0.85 15.89
CA PHE A 261 3.77 0.73 15.38
C PHE A 261 3.39 -0.70 14.99
N GLY A 262 4.28 -1.66 15.18
CA GLY A 262 3.98 -3.07 14.92
C GLY A 262 3.09 -3.69 15.98
N ASN A 263 2.44 -4.79 15.62
CA ASN A 263 1.73 -5.60 16.60
C ASN A 263 2.72 -6.12 17.65
N ALA A 264 2.41 -5.89 18.94
CA ALA A 264 3.25 -6.27 20.06
C ALA A 264 3.63 -7.77 20.05
N SER A 265 2.71 -8.66 19.63
CA SER A 265 3.02 -10.09 19.54
C SER A 265 4.06 -10.39 18.45
N THR A 266 3.91 -9.75 17.28
CA THR A 266 4.85 -9.85 16.15
C THR A 266 6.23 -9.33 16.54
N VAL A 267 6.29 -8.18 17.21
CA VAL A 267 7.53 -7.59 17.70
C VAL A 267 8.20 -8.52 18.71
N ALA A 268 7.45 -9.04 19.69
CA ALA A 268 7.98 -9.96 20.70
C ALA A 268 8.58 -11.23 20.07
N ILE A 269 7.87 -11.87 19.12
CA ILE A 269 8.38 -13.05 18.40
C ILE A 269 9.71 -12.75 17.70
N LYS A 270 9.80 -11.58 17.05
CA LYS A 270 11.03 -11.17 16.39
C LYS A 270 12.16 -10.95 17.39
N THR A 271 11.90 -10.28 18.51
CA THR A 271 12.86 -10.10 19.60
C THR A 271 13.36 -11.42 20.17
N ASP A 272 12.45 -12.36 20.46
CA ASP A 272 12.79 -13.67 21.00
C ASP A 272 13.65 -14.50 20.04
N LEU A 273 13.32 -14.47 18.74
CA LEU A 273 14.14 -15.10 17.70
C LEU A 273 15.55 -14.51 17.65
N LEU A 274 15.67 -13.18 17.66
CA LEU A 274 16.98 -12.51 17.62
C LEU A 274 17.81 -12.84 18.87
N ALA A 275 17.18 -12.89 20.05
CA ALA A 275 17.84 -13.31 21.28
C ALA A 275 18.32 -14.77 21.22
N ALA A 276 17.51 -15.68 20.67
CA ALA A 276 17.90 -17.09 20.48
C ALA A 276 19.08 -17.23 19.50
N LEU A 277 19.08 -16.43 18.42
CA LEU A 277 20.19 -16.34 17.48
C LEU A 277 21.45 -15.71 18.09
N ALA A 278 21.34 -14.87 19.12
CA ALA A 278 22.50 -14.32 19.83
C ALA A 278 23.08 -15.30 20.87
N CYS A 279 22.24 -16.01 21.62
CA CYS A 279 22.66 -16.85 22.76
C CYS A 279 23.08 -18.28 22.42
N ASP A 280 23.33 -18.62 21.14
CA ASP A 280 23.63 -20.01 20.74
C ASP A 280 22.59 -21.04 21.21
N ALA A 281 21.33 -20.62 21.34
CA ALA A 281 20.22 -21.52 21.63
C ALA A 281 20.12 -22.59 20.53
N ARG A 282 19.86 -23.84 20.94
CA ARG A 282 19.65 -24.91 19.96
C ARG A 282 18.32 -24.69 19.27
N LEU A 283 18.30 -24.92 17.97
CA LEU A 283 17.11 -24.79 17.13
C LEU A 283 15.89 -25.54 17.70
N GLN A 284 16.11 -26.72 18.28
CA GLN A 284 15.08 -27.55 18.92
C GLN A 284 14.46 -26.95 20.20
N ASP A 285 15.16 -25.99 20.82
CA ASP A 285 14.72 -25.35 22.06
C ASP A 285 13.85 -24.09 21.75
N PHE A 286 13.78 -23.67 20.48
CA PHE A 286 12.89 -22.60 20.03
C PHE A 286 11.47 -23.17 19.83
N ALA A 287 10.57 -22.86 20.77
CA ALA A 287 9.16 -23.18 20.64
C ALA A 287 8.58 -22.38 19.45
N GLY A 288 8.57 -23.02 18.27
CA GLY A 288 8.12 -22.39 17.05
C GLY A 288 6.68 -21.90 17.15
N PRO A 289 6.33 -20.78 16.50
CA PRO A 289 5.00 -20.24 16.60
C PRO A 289 3.95 -21.12 15.89
N ASN A 290 2.74 -21.16 16.47
CA ASN A 290 1.65 -22.01 16.00
C ASN A 290 0.71 -21.31 14.99
N ASP A 291 0.68 -19.98 14.96
CA ASP A 291 -0.14 -19.25 13.99
C ASP A 291 0.64 -18.85 12.73
N ARG A 292 -0.11 -18.54 11.68
CA ARG A 292 0.40 -18.21 10.35
C ARG A 292 1.28 -16.96 10.35
N PHE A 293 0.83 -15.89 11.02
CA PHE A 293 1.52 -14.60 10.99
C PHE A 293 2.84 -14.69 11.74
N ALA A 294 2.84 -15.35 12.89
CA ALA A 294 4.03 -15.59 13.67
C ALA A 294 5.06 -16.46 12.92
N ARG A 295 4.62 -17.48 12.16
CA ARG A 295 5.53 -18.20 11.24
C ARG A 295 6.09 -17.29 10.15
N ALA A 296 5.28 -16.42 9.55
CA ALA A 296 5.74 -15.47 8.56
C ALA A 296 6.77 -14.49 9.15
N THR A 297 6.56 -14.00 10.37
CA THR A 297 7.51 -13.15 11.12
C THR A 297 8.86 -13.83 11.30
N VAL A 298 8.88 -15.09 11.77
CA VAL A 298 10.13 -15.84 11.92
C VAL A 298 10.87 -15.97 10.60
N ARG A 299 10.15 -16.29 9.51
CA ARG A 299 10.73 -16.43 8.18
C ARG A 299 11.33 -15.12 7.67
N VAL A 300 10.58 -14.01 7.76
CA VAL A 300 11.07 -12.70 7.33
C VAL A 300 12.28 -12.27 8.16
N ALA A 301 12.23 -12.43 9.48
CA ALA A 301 13.34 -12.09 10.35
C ALA A 301 14.60 -12.91 10.01
N LEU A 302 14.48 -14.21 9.74
CA LEU A 302 15.62 -15.03 9.30
C LEU A 302 16.18 -14.59 7.94
N ARG A 303 15.32 -14.18 6.99
CA ARG A 303 15.78 -13.61 5.70
C ARG A 303 16.58 -12.33 5.91
N GLN A 304 16.14 -11.47 6.83
CA GLN A 304 16.85 -10.24 7.18
C GLN A 304 18.20 -10.54 7.85
N GLN A 305 18.22 -11.47 8.80
CA GLN A 305 19.46 -11.87 9.47
C GLN A 305 20.48 -12.47 8.51
N GLU A 306 20.04 -13.18 7.45
CA GLU A 306 20.98 -13.66 6.43
C GLU A 306 21.65 -12.50 5.70
N HIS A 307 20.89 -11.48 5.29
CA HIS A 307 21.44 -10.30 4.63
C HIS A 307 22.42 -9.55 5.53
N LEU A 308 22.07 -9.38 6.81
CA LEU A 308 22.94 -8.74 7.80
C LEU A 308 24.23 -9.55 8.04
N ALA A 309 24.12 -10.87 8.19
CA ALA A 309 25.28 -11.75 8.35
C ALA A 309 26.23 -11.65 7.15
N ARG A 310 25.68 -11.72 5.92
CA ARG A 310 26.45 -11.56 4.68
C ARG A 310 27.13 -10.19 4.60
N LEU A 311 26.43 -9.12 4.96
CA LEU A 311 26.98 -7.76 4.94
C LEU A 311 28.13 -7.59 5.94
N SER A 312 28.01 -8.19 7.13
CA SER A 312 29.03 -8.12 8.19
C SER A 312 30.26 -9.00 7.95
N GLY A 313 30.15 -10.02 7.09
CA GLY A 313 31.19 -11.03 6.88
C GLY A 313 31.33 -12.04 8.04
N ASP A 314 30.35 -12.14 8.93
CA ASP A 314 30.34 -13.13 10.02
C ASP A 314 29.89 -14.52 9.51
N ASP A 315 30.85 -15.31 9.02
CA ASP A 315 30.60 -16.64 8.48
C ASP A 315 29.98 -17.61 9.52
N LYS A 316 30.33 -17.47 10.81
CA LYS A 316 29.78 -18.32 11.87
C LYS A 316 28.30 -18.00 12.07
N HIS A 317 27.97 -16.72 12.15
CA HIS A 317 26.58 -16.29 12.28
C HIS A 317 25.77 -16.63 11.02
N LEU A 318 26.33 -16.43 9.82
CA LEU A 318 25.70 -16.81 8.56
C LEU A 318 25.36 -18.30 8.52
N ALA A 319 26.31 -19.18 8.86
CA ALA A 319 26.07 -20.63 8.89
C ALA A 319 24.94 -21.00 9.86
N LYS A 320 24.87 -20.33 11.01
CA LYS A 320 23.80 -20.50 11.98
C LYS A 320 22.44 -20.07 11.42
N VAL A 321 22.34 -18.87 10.85
CA VAL A 321 21.09 -18.38 10.25
C VAL A 321 20.61 -19.31 9.14
N LEU A 322 21.51 -19.80 8.28
CA LEU A 322 21.17 -20.75 7.22
C LEU A 322 20.61 -22.08 7.77
N ALA A 323 21.17 -22.60 8.87
CA ALA A 323 20.64 -23.78 9.54
C ALA A 323 19.20 -23.54 10.08
N TRP A 324 18.93 -22.34 10.61
CA TRP A 324 17.60 -21.96 11.07
C TRP A 324 16.60 -21.81 9.90
N ARG A 325 17.03 -21.19 8.80
CA ARG A 325 16.23 -21.07 7.58
C ARG A 325 15.84 -22.43 6.99
N ALA A 326 16.75 -23.42 7.00
CA ALA A 326 16.47 -24.76 6.49
C ALA A 326 15.32 -25.48 7.21
N VAL A 327 15.02 -25.09 8.46
CA VAL A 327 13.91 -25.64 9.23
C VAL A 327 12.66 -24.76 9.14
N HIS A 328 12.80 -23.45 9.28
CA HIS A 328 11.65 -22.55 9.42
C HIS A 328 11.21 -21.83 8.15
N ASP A 329 12.09 -21.68 7.16
CA ASP A 329 11.82 -21.02 5.87
C ASP A 329 12.04 -21.98 4.70
N ARG A 330 11.50 -23.20 4.82
CA ARG A 330 11.41 -24.12 3.67
C ARG A 330 10.57 -23.44 2.60
N ALA A 331 11.07 -23.44 1.37
CA ALA A 331 10.29 -23.03 0.21
C ALA A 331 9.03 -23.90 0.19
N VAL A 332 7.89 -23.28 0.49
CA VAL A 332 6.60 -23.89 0.16
C VAL A 332 6.47 -23.67 -1.33
N ASP A 333 6.23 -24.75 -2.08
CA ASP A 333 5.97 -24.70 -3.51
C ASP A 333 5.00 -23.55 -3.81
N ALA A 334 5.29 -22.80 -4.88
CA ALA A 334 4.58 -21.60 -5.32
C ALA A 334 3.07 -21.81 -5.64
N ALA A 335 2.49 -22.95 -5.28
CA ALA A 335 1.12 -23.35 -5.53
C ALA A 335 0.10 -22.77 -4.54
N ASP A 336 0.52 -22.25 -3.37
CA ASP A 336 -0.37 -21.75 -2.31
C ASP A 336 -0.28 -20.22 -2.07
N THR A 337 0.51 -19.50 -2.87
CA THR A 337 0.47 -18.04 -2.86
C THR A 337 -0.47 -17.58 -3.95
N ASP A 338 -1.74 -17.37 -3.60
CA ASP A 338 -2.58 -16.49 -4.40
C ASP A 338 -1.78 -15.21 -4.69
N ASP A 339 -1.73 -14.86 -5.97
CA ASP A 339 -1.10 -13.67 -6.54
C ASP A 339 -1.89 -12.41 -6.11
N GLU A 340 -1.97 -12.23 -4.80
CA GLU A 340 -2.79 -11.24 -4.10
C GLU A 340 -2.02 -9.95 -3.82
N ALA A 341 -0.73 -9.90 -4.14
CA ALA A 341 0.00 -8.64 -4.16
C ALA A 341 -0.38 -7.89 -5.45
N PRO A 342 -0.89 -6.65 -5.38
CA PRO A 342 -0.85 -5.76 -6.54
C PRO A 342 0.60 -5.75 -7.01
N GLY A 343 0.83 -6.10 -8.28
CA GLY A 343 2.16 -6.37 -8.81
C GLY A 343 3.17 -5.27 -8.44
N HIS A 344 4.21 -5.66 -7.74
CA HIS A 344 5.47 -4.94 -7.62
C HIS A 344 6.57 -5.77 -8.28
#